data_AF-A0A2D6N8L4-F1
#
_entry.id   AF-A0A2D6N8L4-F1
#
_cell.length_a   1.000
_cell.length_b   1.000
_cell.length_c   1.000
_cell.angle_alpha   90.00
_cell.angle_beta   90.00
_cell.angle_gamma   90.00
#
_symmetry.space_group_name_H-M   'P 1'
#
loop_
_entity.id
_entity.type
_entity.pdbx_description
1 polymer ?
#
loop_
_entity_poly.entity_id
_entity_poly.type
_entity_poly.pdbx_seq_one_letter_code
_entity_poly.pdbx_strand_id
1 'polypeptide(L)'
;MVKRRKRYQGAPEIVFRAADYSEPLDEHDASYDLLISQWAGPVSQVCKRYLRVGGILVANDSHGDASLASLDDNYALVAVITRRSGTHRLTNKDLHTYFAPKSGKPATREAIKRTGRGIAYTKSATAYVFERIG
;
A
#
# COMPACT_ATOMS: atom_id res chain seq x y z
N MET A 1 -10.48 -10.24 -17.85
CA MET A 1 -9.11 -10.10 -18.36
C MET A 1 -8.95 -8.68 -18.90
N VAL A 2 -7.77 -8.05 -18.76
CA VAL A 2 -7.49 -6.59 -18.74
C VAL A 2 -8.23 -5.72 -19.78
N LYS A 3 -8.61 -6.27 -20.94
CA LYS A 3 -9.38 -5.57 -21.98
C LYS A 3 -10.89 -5.43 -21.70
N ARG A 4 -11.44 -6.19 -20.74
CA ARG A 4 -12.89 -6.22 -20.41
C ARG A 4 -13.27 -4.99 -19.56
N ARG A 5 -14.27 -4.21 -20.00
CA ARG A 5 -14.73 -2.94 -19.37
C ARG A 5 -13.70 -1.80 -19.36
N LYS A 6 -12.76 -1.85 -20.31
CA LYS A 6 -11.79 -0.78 -20.56
C LYS A 6 -12.52 0.51 -20.98
N ARG A 7 -12.09 1.64 -20.42
CA ARG A 7 -12.59 3.00 -20.77
C ARG A 7 -11.57 3.86 -21.51
N TYR A 8 -10.29 3.47 -21.55
CA TYR A 8 -9.22 4.19 -22.24
C TYR A 8 -9.02 3.66 -23.68
N GLN A 9 -8.46 4.48 -24.57
CA GLN A 9 -8.35 4.18 -26.01
C GLN A 9 -7.17 3.24 -26.34
N GLY A 10 -5.97 3.49 -25.80
CA GLY A 10 -4.75 2.71 -26.11
C GLY A 10 -4.78 1.25 -25.65
N ALA A 11 -4.13 0.32 -26.36
CA ALA A 11 -4.05 -1.07 -25.93
C ALA A 11 -3.30 -1.20 -24.59
N PRO A 12 -3.73 -2.08 -23.65
CA PRO A 12 -2.97 -2.31 -22.43
C PRO A 12 -1.65 -3.01 -22.76
N GLU A 13 -0.57 -2.48 -22.20
CA GLU A 13 0.72 -3.16 -22.11
C GLU A 13 0.84 -3.84 -20.75
N ILE A 14 1.41 -5.04 -20.72
CA ILE A 14 1.65 -5.80 -19.49
C ILE A 14 3.09 -6.28 -19.54
N VAL A 15 3.91 -5.79 -18.61
CA VAL A 15 5.32 -6.16 -18.48
C VAL A 15 5.51 -6.91 -17.18
N PHE A 16 6.18 -8.06 -17.24
CA PHE A 16 6.63 -8.80 -16.07
C PHE A 16 8.14 -8.61 -15.94
N ARG A 17 8.60 -8.18 -14.76
CA ARG A 17 10.02 -8.05 -14.44
C ARG A 17 10.40 -9.16 -13.46
N ALA A 18 11.35 -10.00 -13.84
CA ALA A 18 11.98 -10.94 -12.93
C ALA A 18 13.16 -10.23 -12.26
N ALA A 19 12.88 -9.48 -11.20
CA ALA A 19 13.86 -8.66 -10.50
C ALA A 19 13.58 -8.61 -9.00
N ASP A 20 14.61 -8.30 -8.21
CA ASP A 20 14.45 -7.90 -6.82
C ASP A 20 14.03 -6.42 -6.79
N TYR A 21 12.82 -6.14 -6.32
CA TYR A 21 12.30 -4.77 -6.25
C TYR A 21 12.94 -3.93 -5.14
N SER A 22 13.75 -4.53 -4.27
CA SER A 22 14.57 -3.79 -3.31
C SER A 22 15.83 -3.18 -3.93
N GLU A 23 16.20 -3.63 -5.13
CA GLU A 23 17.22 -3.02 -5.97
C GLU A 23 16.60 -2.02 -6.96
N PRO A 24 17.38 -1.08 -7.53
CA PRO A 24 16.89 -0.20 -8.58
C PRO A 24 16.33 -0.98 -9.77
N LEU A 25 15.09 -0.66 -10.14
CA LEU A 25 14.45 -1.14 -11.36
C LEU A 25 14.75 -0.14 -12.47
N ASP A 26 14.85 -0.62 -13.71
CA ASP A 26 14.97 0.22 -14.91
C ASP A 26 13.62 0.87 -15.24
N GLU A 27 13.20 1.77 -14.36
CA GLU A 27 11.91 2.45 -14.34
C GLU A 27 12.14 3.91 -13.92
N HIS A 28 11.36 4.83 -14.49
CA HIS A 28 11.52 6.25 -14.17
C HIS A 28 10.92 6.61 -12.81
N ASP A 29 11.56 7.51 -12.09
CA ASP A 29 11.01 8.09 -10.87
C ASP A 29 9.69 8.83 -11.17
N ALA A 30 8.76 8.75 -10.22
CA ALA A 30 7.46 9.42 -10.28
C ALA A 30 6.68 9.19 -11.59
N SER A 31 6.82 8.00 -12.20
CA SER A 31 6.18 7.66 -13.47
C SER A 31 4.86 6.89 -13.33
N TYR A 32 4.54 6.42 -12.11
CA TYR A 32 3.35 5.62 -11.83
C TYR A 32 2.32 6.39 -11.03
N ASP A 33 1.04 6.26 -11.41
CA ASP A 33 -0.12 6.80 -10.68
C ASP A 33 -0.58 5.88 -9.53
N LEU A 34 -0.28 4.58 -9.63
CA LEU A 34 -0.79 3.54 -8.73
C LEU A 34 0.30 2.51 -8.44
N LEU A 35 0.56 2.26 -7.16
CA LEU A 35 1.42 1.20 -6.64
C LEU A 35 0.57 0.23 -5.83
N ILE A 36 0.70 -1.08 -6.09
CA ILE A 36 -0.07 -2.12 -5.39
C ILE A 36 0.90 -3.07 -4.68
N SER A 37 0.79 -3.14 -3.36
CA SER A 37 1.61 -4.01 -2.50
C SER A 37 0.74 -4.97 -1.72
N GLN A 38 0.65 -6.21 -2.20
CA GLN A 38 -0.23 -7.21 -1.63
C GLN A 38 0.57 -8.46 -1.29
N TRP A 39 0.70 -8.76 0.01
CA TRP A 39 1.49 -9.90 0.51
C TRP A 39 2.97 -9.83 0.13
N ALA A 40 3.48 -8.63 -0.16
CA ALA A 40 4.89 -8.33 -0.35
C ALA A 40 5.44 -7.60 0.89
N GLY A 41 6.77 -7.53 0.99
CA GLY A 41 7.50 -6.80 2.04
C GLY A 41 7.37 -5.27 1.89
N PRO A 42 8.40 -4.47 2.27
CA PRO A 42 8.31 -3.02 2.40
C PRO A 42 8.29 -2.25 1.06
N VAL A 43 7.41 -2.63 0.12
CA VAL A 43 7.24 -2.01 -1.21
C VAL A 43 6.91 -0.52 -1.07
N SER A 44 6.10 -0.14 -0.07
CA SER A 44 5.79 1.26 0.23
C SER A 44 7.03 2.11 0.48
N GLN A 45 8.14 1.50 0.93
CA GLN A 45 9.41 2.18 1.16
C GLN A 45 10.28 2.16 -0.09
N VAL A 46 10.55 0.97 -0.63
CA VAL A 46 11.57 0.79 -1.68
C VAL A 46 11.08 1.27 -3.05
N CYS A 47 9.79 1.10 -3.35
CA CYS A 47 9.19 1.50 -4.61
C CYS A 47 8.51 2.88 -4.55
N LYS A 48 8.56 3.59 -3.41
CA LYS A 48 7.97 4.95 -3.27
C LYS A 48 8.45 5.89 -4.37
N ARG A 49 9.73 5.79 -4.75
CA ARG A 49 10.37 6.64 -5.77
C ARG A 49 9.65 6.62 -7.12
N TYR A 50 9.07 5.47 -7.50
CA TYR A 50 8.40 5.31 -8.79
C TYR A 50 6.95 5.83 -8.78
N LEU A 51 6.32 5.89 -7.61
CA LEU A 51 4.97 6.44 -7.43
C LEU A 51 5.04 7.96 -7.42
N ARG A 52 4.31 8.68 -8.28
CA ARG A 52 4.31 10.15 -8.25
C ARG A 52 3.67 10.72 -6.99
N VAL A 53 3.97 11.98 -6.66
CA VAL A 53 3.17 12.74 -5.68
C VAL A 53 1.73 12.89 -6.21
N GLY A 54 0.76 12.72 -5.32
CA GLY A 54 -0.66 12.53 -5.61
C GLY A 54 -1.01 11.15 -6.20
N GLY A 55 -0.04 10.24 -6.27
CA GLY A 55 -0.24 8.84 -6.67
C GLY A 55 -0.78 8.01 -5.50
N ILE A 56 -1.40 6.88 -5.81
CA ILE A 56 -2.04 6.01 -4.83
C ILE A 56 -1.20 4.76 -4.55
N LEU A 57 -0.98 4.45 -3.28
CA LEU A 57 -0.51 3.15 -2.80
C LEU A 57 -1.70 2.36 -2.25
N VAL A 58 -1.86 1.12 -2.70
CA VAL A 58 -2.78 0.15 -2.11
C VAL A 58 -1.94 -0.95 -1.47
N ALA A 59 -1.91 -1.00 -0.13
CA ALA A 59 -1.10 -1.94 0.62
C ALA A 59 -1.94 -2.82 1.55
N ASN A 60 -1.60 -4.10 1.69
CA ASN A 60 -2.05 -4.88 2.84
C ASN A 60 -1.01 -4.89 3.96
N ASP A 61 -1.39 -5.39 5.14
CA ASP A 61 -0.52 -5.35 6.32
C ASP A 61 0.08 -6.72 6.68
N SER A 62 0.01 -7.71 5.79
CA SER A 62 0.48 -9.08 6.06
C SER A 62 1.97 -9.12 6.42
N HIS A 63 2.78 -8.36 5.69
CA HIS A 63 4.22 -8.19 5.94
C HIS A 63 4.56 -6.77 6.40
N GLY A 64 3.58 -6.08 6.98
CA GLY A 64 3.77 -4.78 7.61
C GLY A 64 3.90 -3.58 6.67
N ASP A 65 3.63 -3.73 5.38
CA ASP A 65 3.82 -2.64 4.43
C ASP A 65 2.84 -1.48 4.67
N ALA A 66 1.57 -1.78 4.96
CA ALA A 66 0.60 -0.75 5.37
C ALA A 66 1.00 -0.07 6.70
N SER A 67 1.55 -0.83 7.66
CA SER A 67 2.13 -0.27 8.90
C SER A 67 3.34 0.61 8.64
N LEU A 68 4.17 0.30 7.65
CA LEU A 68 5.32 1.14 7.29
C LEU A 68 4.88 2.42 6.57
N ALA A 69 3.88 2.31 5.70
CA ALA A 69 3.27 3.45 5.03
C ALA A 69 2.59 4.41 6.01
N SER A 70 1.91 3.90 7.05
CA SER A 70 1.26 4.76 8.05
C SER A 70 2.22 5.50 8.98
N LEU A 71 3.50 5.09 9.02
CA LEU A 71 4.57 5.77 9.76
C LEU A 71 5.38 6.74 8.89
N ASP A 72 5.04 6.89 7.61
CA ASP A 72 5.73 7.74 6.65
C ASP A 72 4.92 9.00 6.38
N ASP A 73 5.49 10.14 6.76
CA ASP A 73 4.84 11.46 6.63
C ASP A 73 4.60 11.85 5.16
N ASN A 74 5.20 11.14 4.21
CA ASN A 74 4.93 11.30 2.78
C ASN A 74 3.71 10.50 2.30
N TYR A 75 3.02 9.77 3.17
CA TYR A 75 1.79 9.07 2.86
C TYR A 75 0.64 9.53 3.77
N ALA A 76 -0.51 9.82 3.16
CA ALA A 76 -1.75 10.05 3.88
C ALA A 76 -2.69 8.86 3.67
N LEU A 77 -3.20 8.26 4.75
CA LEU A 77 -4.27 7.27 4.64
C LEU A 77 -5.56 7.96 4.20
N VAL A 78 -6.05 7.64 3.01
CA VAL A 78 -7.25 8.29 2.42
C VAL A 78 -8.47 7.36 2.38
N ALA A 79 -8.26 6.05 2.40
CA ALA A 79 -9.33 5.07 2.51
C ALA A 79 -8.82 3.71 3.00
N VAL A 80 -9.76 2.82 3.31
CA VAL A 80 -9.50 1.40 3.55
C VAL A 80 -10.51 0.55 2.80
N ILE A 81 -10.07 -0.64 2.40
CA ILE A 81 -10.89 -1.66 1.75
C ILE A 81 -11.13 -2.78 2.75
N THR A 82 -12.40 -3.03 3.06
CA THR A 82 -12.83 -4.12 3.91
C THR A 82 -13.57 -5.17 3.09
N ARG A 83 -13.52 -6.43 3.54
CA ARG A 83 -14.28 -7.53 2.94
C ARG A 83 -15.24 -8.12 3.96
N ARG A 84 -16.53 -8.15 3.64
CA ARG A 84 -17.58 -8.80 4.44
C ARG A 84 -18.47 -9.65 3.54
N SER A 85 -18.65 -10.92 3.90
CA SER A 85 -19.49 -11.88 3.15
C SER A 85 -19.20 -11.89 1.64
N GLY A 86 -17.91 -11.91 1.28
CA GLY A 86 -17.47 -11.92 -0.12
C GLY A 86 -17.48 -10.57 -0.84
N THR A 87 -18.11 -9.53 -0.27
CA THR A 87 -18.21 -8.20 -0.88
C THR A 87 -17.13 -7.25 -0.35
N HIS A 88 -16.50 -6.50 -1.25
CA HIS A 88 -15.54 -5.45 -0.89
C HIS A 88 -16.23 -4.11 -0.69
N ARG A 89 -15.83 -3.36 0.33
CA ARG A 89 -16.31 -2.01 0.61
C ARG A 89 -15.13 -1.08 0.85
N LEU A 90 -15.09 0.01 0.11
CA LEU A 90 -14.20 1.15 0.34
C LEU A 90 -14.86 2.10 1.36
N THR A 91 -14.09 2.59 2.33
CA THR A 91 -14.54 3.64 3.26
C THR A 91 -13.40 4.61 3.56
N ASN A 92 -13.74 5.89 3.69
CA ASN A 92 -12.85 6.97 4.13
C ASN A 92 -13.24 7.51 5.52
N LYS A 93 -14.10 6.78 6.25
CA LYS A 93 -14.58 7.16 7.59
C LYS A 93 -13.71 6.53 8.67
N ASP A 94 -13.55 7.25 9.78
CA ASP A 94 -12.89 6.81 11.01
C ASP A 94 -11.48 6.23 10.77
N LEU A 95 -10.75 6.77 9.78
CA LEU A 95 -9.45 6.25 9.33
C LEU A 95 -8.42 6.19 10.46
N HIS A 96 -8.44 7.17 11.37
CA HIS A 96 -7.59 7.21 12.57
C HIS A 96 -7.71 5.96 13.46
N THR A 97 -8.81 5.20 13.37
CA THR A 97 -9.03 3.99 14.17
C THR A 97 -8.32 2.74 13.65
N TYR A 98 -7.76 2.77 12.44
CA TYR A 98 -7.16 1.60 11.79
C TYR A 98 -5.70 1.35 12.16
N PHE A 99 -5.01 2.37 12.67
CA PHE A 99 -3.60 2.29 13.08
C PHE A 99 -3.42 2.48 14.60
N ALA A 100 -4.43 2.10 15.39
CA ALA A 100 -4.37 2.08 16.85
C ALA A 100 -3.85 0.71 17.36
N PRO A 101 -2.62 0.62 17.92
CA PRO A 101 -2.04 -0.66 18.31
C PRO A 101 -2.78 -1.30 19.49
N LYS A 102 -3.04 -2.62 19.42
CA LYS A 102 -3.68 -3.37 20.53
C LYS A 102 -2.83 -3.40 21.81
N SER A 103 -1.51 -3.32 21.66
CA SER A 103 -0.57 -3.34 22.79
C SER A 103 -0.52 -2.03 23.57
N GLY A 104 -1.13 -0.95 23.06
CA GLY A 104 -0.99 0.41 23.58
C GLY A 104 0.39 1.04 23.36
N LYS A 105 1.37 0.28 22.84
CA LYS A 105 2.70 0.78 22.52
C LYS A 105 2.72 1.31 21.08
N PRO A 106 3.37 2.46 20.82
CA PRO A 106 3.53 2.96 19.46
C PRO A 106 4.18 1.93 18.52
N ALA A 107 3.71 1.89 17.28
CA ALA A 107 4.37 1.15 16.22
C ALA A 107 5.71 1.82 15.89
N THR A 108 6.77 1.02 15.67
CA THR A 108 8.06 1.54 15.20
C THR A 108 8.51 0.81 13.94
N ARG A 109 9.23 1.53 13.08
CA ARG A 109 9.75 1.00 11.81
C ARG A 109 10.70 -0.17 12.06
N GLU A 110 11.53 -0.06 13.09
CA GLU A 110 12.51 -1.07 13.49
C GLU A 110 11.81 -2.36 13.92
N ALA A 111 10.72 -2.25 14.70
CA ALA A 111 9.96 -3.41 15.14
C ALA A 111 9.31 -4.14 13.96
N ILE A 112 8.72 -3.41 13.01
CA ILE A 112 8.07 -3.99 11.83
C ILE A 112 9.10 -4.69 10.93
N LYS A 113 10.23 -4.02 10.65
CA LYS A 113 11.32 -4.60 9.84
C LYS A 113 11.90 -5.86 10.47
N ARG A 114 12.10 -5.86 11.79
CA ARG A 114 12.67 -7.00 12.52
C ARG A 114 11.73 -8.21 12.54
N THR A 115 10.41 -8.00 12.63
CA THR A 115 9.44 -9.11 12.68
C THR A 115 8.96 -9.57 11.30
N GLY A 116 9.10 -8.73 10.28
CA GLY A 116 8.57 -8.98 8.93
C GLY A 116 7.04 -9.07 8.90
N ARG A 117 6.36 -8.49 9.89
CA ARG A 117 4.91 -8.58 10.11
C ARG A 117 4.33 -7.21 10.48
N GLY A 118 3.08 -6.99 10.09
CA GLY A 118 2.31 -5.83 10.52
C GLY A 118 2.04 -5.80 12.02
N ILE A 119 1.75 -4.62 12.53
CA ILE A 119 1.38 -4.43 13.93
C ILE A 119 -0.07 -4.90 14.12
N ALA A 120 -0.34 -5.56 15.25
CA ALA A 120 -1.70 -5.93 15.59
C ALA A 120 -2.49 -4.67 16.00
N TYR A 121 -3.30 -4.13 15.08
CA TYR A 121 -4.19 -3.00 15.33
C TYR A 121 -5.58 -3.43 15.80
N THR A 122 -6.29 -2.54 16.49
CA THR A 122 -7.64 -2.79 17.02
C THR A 122 -8.66 -3.06 15.92
N LYS A 123 -8.50 -2.44 14.74
CA LYS A 123 -9.24 -2.73 13.51
C LYS A 123 -8.30 -3.26 12.43
N SER A 124 -8.84 -4.10 11.56
CA SER A 124 -8.14 -4.57 10.37
C SER A 124 -8.94 -4.27 9.12
N ALA A 125 -8.20 -4.02 8.04
CA ALA A 125 -8.74 -3.93 6.69
C ALA A 125 -8.08 -5.01 5.80
N THR A 126 -8.71 -5.31 4.67
CA THR A 126 -8.13 -6.17 3.64
C THR A 126 -6.99 -5.45 2.91
N ALA A 127 -7.15 -4.16 2.67
CA ALA A 127 -6.12 -3.28 2.15
C ALA A 127 -6.34 -1.85 2.64
N TYR A 128 -5.28 -1.06 2.62
CA TYR A 128 -5.20 0.32 3.04
C TYR A 128 -4.79 1.16 1.83
N VAL A 129 -5.46 2.29 1.62
CA VAL A 129 -5.26 3.16 0.47
C VAL A 129 -4.61 4.44 0.96
N PHE A 130 -3.38 4.65 0.53
CA PHE A 130 -2.59 5.83 0.86
C PHE A 130 -2.43 6.69 -0.39
N GLU A 131 -2.43 8.00 -0.20
CA GLU A 131 -1.98 8.97 -1.20
C GLU A 131 -0.54 9.39 -0.86
N ARG A 132 0.35 9.41 -1.87
CA ARG A 132 1.69 9.97 -1.70
C ARG A 132 1.60 11.49 -1.70
N ILE A 133 1.91 12.13 -0.59
CA ILE A 133 1.86 13.59 -0.42
C ILE A 133 3.24 14.27 -0.44
N GLY A 134 4.34 13.50 -0.44
CA GLY A 134 5.73 13.99 -0.50
C GLY A 134 6.73 13.02 -1.13
#